data_AF-A0A2P7B7L7-F1
#
_entry.id   AF-A0A2P7B7L7-F1
#
_cell.length_a   1.000
_cell.length_b   1.000
_cell.length_c   1.000
_cell.angle_alpha   90.00
_cell.angle_beta   90.00
_cell.angle_gamma   90.00
#
_symmetry.space_group_name_H-M   'P 1'
#
loop_
_entity.id
_entity.type
_entity.pdbx_description
1 polymer ?
#
loop_
_entity_poly.entity_id
_entity_poly.type
_entity_poly.pdbx_seq_one_letter_code
_entity_poly.pdbx_strand_id
1 'polypeptide(L)'
;MIETTRVRTVLSMHSKPVLKRHVRLQYDKVRTAWALLSPERVFWPNEVSLDILRLCDGRHSVAQMIVLLGDQYGADEAEIAPDVTGFLQEWSDKFLVTL
;
A
#
# COMPACT_ATOMS: atom_id res chain seq x y z
N MET A 1 -12.44 -22.39 23.19
CA MET A 1 -11.36 -21.55 22.62
C MET A 1 -11.81 -21.15 21.23
N ILE A 2 -12.10 -19.86 21.02
CA ILE A 2 -12.48 -19.34 19.70
C ILE A 2 -11.19 -19.08 18.93
N GLU A 3 -10.79 -20.03 18.09
CA GLU A 3 -9.77 -19.80 17.06
C GLU A 3 -10.25 -18.64 16.19
N THR A 4 -9.61 -17.49 16.37
CA THR A 4 -9.85 -16.34 15.52
C THR A 4 -9.17 -16.64 14.19
N THR A 5 -9.85 -17.35 13.29
CA THR A 5 -9.39 -17.53 11.91
C THR A 5 -9.23 -16.14 11.32
N ARG A 6 -7.99 -15.65 11.21
CA ARG A 6 -7.68 -14.44 10.48
C ARG A 6 -7.90 -14.77 9.01
N VAL A 7 -9.11 -14.53 8.52
CA VAL A 7 -9.40 -14.61 7.09
C VAL A 7 -8.51 -13.56 6.43
N ARG A 8 -7.56 -14.00 5.60
CA ARG A 8 -6.79 -13.08 4.75
C ARG A 8 -7.80 -12.29 3.93
N THR A 9 -7.78 -10.98 4.09
CA THR A 9 -8.58 -10.13 3.21
C THR A 9 -7.96 -10.24 1.83
N VAL A 10 -8.72 -10.80 0.89
CA VAL A 10 -8.28 -10.97 -0.50
C VAL A 10 -8.45 -9.64 -1.19
N LEU A 11 -7.36 -9.14 -1.74
CA LEU A 11 -7.38 -7.92 -2.54
C LEU A 11 -8.23 -8.11 -3.80
N SER A 12 -9.11 -7.15 -4.07
CA SER A 12 -9.88 -7.07 -5.30
C SER A 12 -9.56 -5.77 -6.05
N MET A 13 -9.81 -5.74 -7.36
CA MET A 13 -9.59 -4.52 -8.16
C MET A 13 -10.47 -3.33 -7.72
N HIS A 14 -11.56 -3.61 -7.03
CA HIS A 14 -12.49 -2.63 -6.46
C HIS A 14 -12.18 -2.28 -5.00
N SER A 15 -11.24 -2.99 -4.36
CA SER A 15 -10.79 -2.69 -3.01
C SER A 15 -10.20 -1.28 -2.97
N LYS A 16 -10.42 -0.58 -1.85
CA LYS A 16 -10.00 0.80 -1.66
C LYS A 16 -8.99 0.84 -0.53
N PRO A 17 -7.70 0.59 -0.84
CA PRO A 17 -6.69 0.48 0.18
C PRO A 17 -6.59 1.79 0.97
N VAL A 18 -6.54 1.66 2.29
CA VAL A 18 -6.39 2.77 3.22
C VAL A 18 -5.33 2.46 4.25
N LEU A 19 -4.45 3.43 4.51
CA LEU A 19 -3.48 3.33 5.61
C LEU A 19 -4.21 3.26 6.95
N LYS A 20 -3.77 2.37 7.85
CA LYS A 20 -4.35 2.29 9.20
C LYS A 20 -4.10 3.58 9.98
N ARG A 21 -5.02 3.91 10.88
CA ARG A 21 -4.97 5.15 11.70
C ARG A 21 -3.68 5.40 12.48
N HIS A 22 -2.96 4.35 12.87
CA HIS A 22 -1.70 4.47 13.63
C HIS A 22 -0.46 4.45 12.73
N VAL A 23 -0.65 4.24 11.43
CA VAL A 23 0.39 4.25 10.42
C VAL A 23 0.43 5.62 9.78
N ARG A 24 1.62 6.23 9.72
CA ARG A 24 1.79 7.54 9.08
C ARG A 24 3.04 7.57 8.21
N LEU A 25 2.93 8.24 7.07
CA LEU A 25 4.08 8.59 6.24
C LEU A 25 4.73 9.84 6.82
N GLN A 26 6.06 9.79 7.02
CA GLN A 26 6.84 10.90 7.52
C GLN A 26 8.13 11.03 6.71
N TYR A 27 8.39 12.25 6.22
CA TYR A 27 9.64 12.56 5.54
C TYR A 27 10.75 12.78 6.57
N ASP A 28 11.82 12.00 6.45
CA ASP A 28 13.02 12.12 7.26
C ASP A 28 14.02 13.03 6.54
N LYS A 29 14.30 14.20 7.14
CA LYS A 29 15.24 15.18 6.58
C LYS A 29 16.71 14.76 6.68
N VAL A 30 17.04 13.85 7.60
CA VAL A 30 18.42 13.37 7.79
C VAL A 30 18.78 12.38 6.69
N ARG A 31 17.85 11.49 6.35
CA ARG A 31 18.03 10.49 5.29
C ARG A 31 17.52 10.96 3.94
N THR A 32 16.86 12.11 3.88
CA THR A 32 16.24 12.67 2.67
C THR A 32 15.26 11.65 2.04
N ALA A 33 14.58 10.87 2.88
CA ALA A 33 13.79 9.71 2.47
C ALA A 33 12.45 9.65 3.21
N TRP A 34 11.47 9.01 2.60
CA TRP A 34 10.17 8.78 3.24
C TRP A 34 10.21 7.52 4.08
N ALA A 35 9.72 7.63 5.32
CA ALA A 35 9.52 6.52 6.24
C ALA A 35 8.03 6.33 6.51
N LEU A 36 7.60 5.09 6.57
CA LEU A 36 6.30 4.72 7.09
C LEU A 36 6.46 4.26 8.54
N LEU A 37 5.87 5.03 9.45
CA LEU A 37 5.92 4.79 10.88
C LEU A 37 4.70 3.98 11.28
N SER A 38 4.92 2.73 11.68
CA SER A 38 3.94 1.91 12.40
C SER A 38 4.33 1.88 13.89
N PRO A 39 3.36 1.73 14.82
CA PRO A 39 3.67 1.60 16.25
C PRO A 39 4.63 0.46 16.58
N GLU A 40 4.68 -0.59 15.76
CA GLU A 40 5.57 -1.73 15.96
C GLU A 40 6.92 -1.59 15.24
N ARG A 41 6.94 -0.94 14.06
CA ARG A 41 8.13 -0.89 13.20
C ARG A 41 8.15 0.32 12.27
N VAL A 42 9.35 0.74 11.88
CA VAL A 42 9.57 1.72 10.81
C VAL A 42 9.89 0.99 9.50
N PHE A 43 9.19 1.35 8.44
CA PHE A 43 9.42 0.84 7.08
C PHE A 43 9.94 1.96 6.19
N TRP A 44 10.82 1.61 5.26
CA TRP A 44 11.43 2.54 4.31
C TRP A 44 10.98 2.14 2.90
N PRO A 45 9.83 2.64 2.42
CA PRO A 45 9.40 2.38 1.05
C PRO A 45 10.38 2.98 0.03
N ASN A 46 10.55 2.31 -1.11
CA ASN A 46 11.14 2.92 -2.29
C ASN A 46 10.15 3.92 -2.94
N GLU A 47 10.56 4.60 -4.00
CA GLU A 47 9.73 5.62 -4.67
C GLU A 47 8.39 5.06 -5.15
N VAL A 48 8.40 3.90 -5.82
CA VAL A 48 7.17 3.23 -6.30
C VAL A 48 6.25 2.85 -5.13
N SER A 49 6.80 2.25 -4.08
CA SER A 49 6.05 1.90 -2.87
C SER A 49 5.45 3.13 -2.21
N LEU A 50 6.19 4.25 -2.19
CA LEU A 50 5.72 5.50 -1.62
C LEU A 50 4.53 6.05 -2.40
N ASP A 51 4.58 6.01 -3.73
CA ASP A 51 3.47 6.48 -4.57
C ASP A 51 2.23 5.60 -4.39
N ILE A 52 2.39 4.27 -4.31
CA ILE A 52 1.30 3.36 -3.93
C ILE A 52 0.72 3.77 -2.58
N LEU A 53 1.56 3.97 -1.55
CA LEU A 53 1.12 4.35 -0.20
C LEU A 53 0.45 5.73 -0.15
N ARG A 54 0.84 6.67 -1.02
CA ARG A 54 0.20 7.98 -1.16
C ARG A 54 -1.21 7.87 -1.75
N LEU A 55 -1.43 6.90 -2.63
CA LEU A 55 -2.73 6.62 -3.21
C LEU A 55 -3.63 5.77 -2.29
N CYS A 56 -3.07 5.17 -1.21
CA CYS A 56 -3.81 4.44 -0.18
C CYS A 56 -4.60 5.37 0.78
N ASP A 57 -5.51 6.16 0.22
CA ASP A 57 -6.36 7.13 0.93
C ASP A 57 -7.80 6.64 1.16
N GLY A 58 -8.14 5.43 0.71
CA GLY A 58 -9.48 4.87 0.74
C GLY A 58 -10.45 5.48 -0.29
N ARG A 59 -9.96 6.35 -1.19
CA ARG A 59 -10.74 6.94 -2.30
C ARG A 59 -10.46 6.23 -3.61
N HIS A 60 -9.18 5.99 -3.89
CA HIS A 60 -8.73 5.29 -5.09
C HIS A 60 -8.92 3.79 -4.93
N SER A 61 -9.50 3.14 -5.95
CA SER A 61 -9.52 1.68 -6.01
C SER A 61 -8.21 1.14 -6.57
N VAL A 62 -7.90 -0.13 -6.32
CA VAL A 62 -6.67 -0.75 -6.87
C VAL A 62 -6.57 -0.60 -8.39
N ALA A 63 -7.67 -0.78 -9.13
CA ALA A 63 -7.68 -0.55 -10.56
C ALA A 63 -7.28 0.89 -10.94
N GLN A 64 -7.78 1.90 -10.21
CA GLN A 64 -7.41 3.30 -10.46
C GLN A 64 -5.95 3.56 -10.14
N MET A 65 -5.43 2.95 -9.07
CA MET A 65 -4.02 3.07 -8.70
C MET A 65 -3.11 2.51 -9.80
N ILE A 66 -3.46 1.34 -10.36
CA ILE A 66 -2.70 0.72 -11.46
C ILE A 66 -2.66 1.64 -12.67
N VAL A 67 -3.80 2.20 -13.09
CA VAL A 67 -3.88 3.15 -14.20
C VAL A 67 -3.02 4.40 -13.93
N LEU A 68 -3.15 4.99 -12.74
CA LEU A 68 -2.41 6.20 -12.36
C LEU A 68 -0.89 5.97 -12.33
N LEU A 69 -0.47 4.82 -11.79
CA LEU A 69 0.94 4.45 -11.72
C LEU A 69 1.47 4.07 -13.11
N GLY A 70 0.69 3.37 -13.94
CA GLY A 70 1.04 3.09 -15.33
C GLY A 70 1.31 4.36 -16.12
N ASP A 71 0.42 5.35 -16.01
CA ASP A 71 0.60 6.67 -16.63
C ASP A 71 1.82 7.42 -16.08
N GLN A 72 2.02 7.40 -14.76
CA GLN A 72 3.14 8.08 -14.11
C GLN A 72 4.51 7.50 -14.49
N TYR A 73 4.61 6.17 -14.58
CA TYR A 73 5.86 5.46 -14.87
C TYR A 73 6.04 5.14 -16.36
N GLY A 74 5.03 5.42 -17.20
CA GLY A 74 5.04 5.10 -18.64
C GLY A 74 5.08 3.60 -18.92
N ALA A 75 4.50 2.79 -18.03
CA ALA A 75 4.48 1.33 -18.09
C ALA A 75 3.06 0.81 -18.33
N ASP A 76 2.94 -0.38 -18.91
CA ASP A 76 1.64 -1.02 -19.13
C ASP A 76 1.00 -1.39 -17.77
N GLU A 77 -0.33 -1.23 -17.68
CA GLU A 77 -1.11 -1.65 -16.52
C GLU A 77 -0.85 -3.14 -16.18
N ALA A 78 -0.64 -3.99 -17.19
CA ALA A 78 -0.33 -5.41 -16.98
C ALA A 78 1.02 -5.65 -16.30
N GLU A 79 1.98 -4.73 -16.45
CA GLU A 79 3.29 -4.78 -15.78
C GLU A 79 3.20 -4.25 -14.34
N ILE A 80 2.42 -3.19 -14.13
CA ILE A 80 2.25 -2.53 -12.81
C ILE A 80 1.29 -3.30 -11.90
N ALA A 81 0.26 -3.94 -12.46
CA ALA A 81 -0.76 -4.68 -11.71
C ALA A 81 -0.20 -5.71 -10.71
N PRO A 82 0.70 -6.64 -11.10
CA PRO A 82 1.24 -7.62 -10.15
C PRO A 82 2.03 -6.97 -9.02
N ASP A 83 2.78 -5.90 -9.30
CA ASP A 83 3.56 -5.18 -8.30
C ASP A 83 2.67 -4.46 -7.29
N VAL A 84 1.65 -3.73 -7.77
CA VAL A 84 0.70 -3.02 -6.90
C VAL A 84 -0.13 -4.00 -6.07
N THR A 85 -0.67 -5.04 -6.69
CA THR A 85 -1.52 -6.02 -6.01
C THR A 85 -0.72 -6.85 -5.00
N GLY A 86 0.49 -7.28 -5.36
CA GLY A 86 1.41 -7.99 -4.47
C GLY A 86 1.82 -7.14 -3.26
N PHE A 87 2.19 -5.88 -3.52
CA PHE A 87 2.55 -4.94 -2.46
C PHE A 87 1.39 -4.70 -1.49
N LEU A 88 0.20 -4.38 -1.99
CA LEU A 88 -0.96 -4.12 -1.15
C LEU A 88 -1.41 -5.36 -0.36
N GLN A 89 -1.31 -6.55 -0.96
CA GLN A 89 -1.60 -7.80 -0.25
C GLN A 89 -0.60 -8.06 0.88
N GLU A 90 0.71 -7.91 0.62
CA GLU A 90 1.74 -8.06 1.66
C GLU A 90 1.55 -7.05 2.80
N TRP A 91 1.20 -5.81 2.46
CA TRP A 91 1.00 -4.75 3.45
C TRP A 91 -0.30 -4.88 4.24
N SER A 92 -1.35 -5.43 3.63
CA SER A 92 -2.56 -5.89 4.31
C SER A 92 -2.24 -7.02 5.30
N ASP A 93 -1.44 -8.00 4.88
CA ASP A 93 -1.01 -9.12 5.72
C ASP A 93 -0.17 -8.67 6.93
N LYS A 94 0.59 -7.57 6.79
CA LYS A 94 1.33 -6.90 7.89
C LYS A 94 0.46 -5.96 8.74
N PHE A 95 -0.85 -5.91 8.52
CA PHE A 95 -1.79 -5.02 9.23
C PHE A 95 -1.52 -3.51 9.05
N LEU A 96 -0.80 -3.12 8.00
CA LEU A 96 -0.44 -1.73 7.71
C LEU A 96 -1.49 -1.03 6.84
N VAL A 97 -2.07 -1.77 5.90
CA VAL A 97 -3.13 -1.32 4.98
C VAL A 97 -4.41 -2.10 5.26
N THR A 98 -5.56 -1.46 5.05
CA THR A 98 -6.89 -2.10 5.04
C THR A 98 -7.45 -2.02 3.63
N LEU A 99 -8.14 -3.05 3.15
CA LEU A 99 -8.64 -3.19 1.77
C LEU A 99 -10.14 -2.92 1.64
#